data_AF-A0A225WVF9-F1
#
_entry.id   AF-A0A225WVF9-F1
#
_cell.length_a   1.000
_cell.length_b   1.000
_cell.length_c   1.000
_cell.angle_alpha   90.00
_cell.angle_beta   90.00
_cell.angle_gamma   90.00
#
_symmetry.space_group_name_H-M   'P 1'
#
loop_
_entity.id
_entity.type
_entity.pdbx_description
1 polymer ?
#
loop_
_entity_poly.entity_id
_entity_poly.type
_entity_poly.pdbx_seq_one_letter_code
_entity_poly.pdbx_strand_id
1 'polypeptide(L)'
;MSKSTMVKKRAQYSAEALDTAVDQVIEGRPTKEVSQDTGIAYSTLRKDVVAKANGDTYEPKRRGPPPLLPVDAEERLTEWIVGRQQVGPPRGASNDSCNVFLIKARNSVDVTDVHMLFGTMAKLIIERAYGLSRQ
;
A
#
# COMPACT_ATOMS: atom_id res chain seq x y z
N MET A 1 16.31 38.88 10.59
CA MET A 1 16.78 37.80 9.69
C MET A 1 15.72 36.70 9.64
N SER A 2 14.78 36.76 8.71
CA SER A 2 13.76 35.71 8.54
C SER A 2 14.35 34.55 7.75
N LYS A 3 14.42 33.36 8.37
CA LYS A 3 14.83 32.13 7.68
C LYS A 3 13.68 31.67 6.80
N SER A 4 13.82 31.82 5.49
CA SER A 4 12.92 31.21 4.50
C SER A 4 13.11 29.70 4.52
N THR A 5 12.13 28.98 5.07
CA THR A 5 12.08 27.51 5.02
C THR A 5 11.63 27.09 3.63
N MET A 6 12.57 26.81 2.73
CA MET A 6 12.26 26.12 1.47
C MET A 6 11.75 24.71 1.76
N VAL A 7 10.47 24.48 1.48
CA VAL A 7 9.89 23.14 1.45
C VAL A 7 10.55 22.39 0.30
N LYS A 8 11.47 21.48 0.61
CA LYS A 8 12.10 20.60 -0.39
C LYS A 8 11.01 19.69 -0.99
N LYS A 9 10.59 19.98 -2.22
CA LYS A 9 9.81 19.02 -3.03
C LYS A 9 10.62 17.72 -3.12
N ARG A 10 9.99 16.57 -2.85
CA ARG A 10 10.65 15.27 -3.05
C ARG A 10 11.00 15.14 -4.52
N ALA A 11 12.26 14.81 -4.81
CA ALA A 11 12.65 14.43 -6.16
C ALA A 11 11.86 13.18 -6.55
N GLN A 12 11.10 13.27 -7.64
CA GLN A 12 10.43 12.14 -8.29
C GLN A 12 11.45 11.45 -9.18
N TYR A 13 12.16 10.46 -8.64
CA TYR A 13 12.87 9.48 -9.46
C TYR A 13 12.01 8.21 -9.52
N SER A 14 11.93 7.57 -10.69
CA SER A 14 11.24 6.29 -10.83
C SER A 14 12.05 5.18 -10.17
N ALA A 15 11.39 4.07 -9.83
CA ALA A 15 12.07 2.89 -9.29
C ALA A 15 13.10 2.33 -10.28
N GLU A 16 12.77 2.33 -11.58
CA GLU A 16 13.66 1.91 -12.66
C GLU A 16 14.92 2.79 -12.76
N ALA A 17 14.76 4.12 -12.64
CA ALA A 17 15.88 5.05 -12.65
C ALA A 17 16.80 4.87 -11.44
N LEU A 18 16.23 4.51 -10.27
CA LEU A 18 17.02 4.19 -9.09
C LEU A 18 17.81 2.89 -9.28
N ASP A 19 17.18 1.83 -9.80
CA ASP A 19 17.83 0.54 -9.98
C ASP A 19 18.99 0.62 -10.98
N THR A 20 18.77 1.30 -12.11
CA THR A 20 19.83 1.56 -13.11
C THR A 20 20.98 2.38 -12.52
N ALA A 21 20.67 3.38 -11.70
CA ALA A 21 21.70 4.20 -11.05
C ALA A 21 22.51 3.40 -10.01
N VAL A 22 21.86 2.49 -9.28
CA VAL A 22 22.51 1.59 -8.34
C VAL A 22 23.43 0.61 -9.08
N ASP A 23 23.00 0.06 -10.22
CA ASP A 23 23.83 -0.81 -11.06
C ASP A 23 25.09 -0.10 -11.55
N GLN A 24 24.98 1.14 -12.03
CA GLN A 24 26.15 1.92 -12.44
C GLN A 24 27.17 2.10 -11.30
N VAL A 25 26.71 2.26 -10.06
CA VAL A 25 27.61 2.38 -8.89
C VAL A 25 28.26 1.04 -8.55
N ILE A 26 27.54 -0.08 -8.70
CA ILE A 26 28.07 -1.43 -8.50
C ILE A 26 29.11 -1.78 -9.59
N GLU A 27 28.87 -1.36 -10.82
CA GLU A 27 29.81 -1.48 -11.95
C GLU A 27 31.07 -0.61 -11.79
N GLY A 28 31.12 0.24 -10.76
CA GLY A 28 32.30 0.99 -10.37
C GLY A 28 32.27 2.48 -10.70
N ARG A 29 31.16 3.02 -11.19
CA ARG A 29 31.03 4.49 -11.32
C ARG A 29 31.02 5.14 -9.94
N PRO A 30 31.70 6.29 -9.77
CA PRO A 30 31.71 7.00 -8.51
C PRO A 30 30.30 7.53 -8.17
N THR A 31 29.79 7.17 -6.99
CA THR A 31 28.45 7.51 -6.52
C THR A 31 28.12 9.01 -6.55
N LYS A 32 29.15 9.88 -6.44
CA LYS A 32 29.00 11.33 -6.48
C LYS A 32 28.63 11.84 -7.88
N GLU A 33 29.21 11.26 -8.93
CA GLU A 33 28.86 11.59 -10.32
C GLU A 33 27.47 11.07 -10.64
N VAL A 34 27.18 9.80 -10.31
CA VAL A 34 25.86 9.19 -10.53
C VAL A 34 24.76 10.00 -9.83
N SER A 35 25.02 10.52 -8.62
CA SER A 35 24.09 11.39 -7.90
C SER A 35 23.81 12.72 -8.62
N GLN A 36 24.83 13.32 -9.24
CA GLN A 36 24.69 14.57 -9.99
C GLN A 36 23.97 14.34 -11.32
N ASP A 37 24.32 13.27 -12.03
CA ASP A 37 23.76 12.92 -13.35
C ASP A 37 22.27 12.56 -13.25
N THR A 38 21.91 11.76 -12.23
CA THR A 38 20.54 11.22 -12.08
C THR A 38 19.62 12.13 -11.25
N GLY A 39 20.19 13.11 -10.54
CA GLY A 39 19.46 13.90 -9.55
C GLY A 39 19.01 13.10 -8.31
N ILE A 40 19.44 11.83 -8.18
CA ILE A 40 19.18 10.99 -7.02
C ILE A 40 20.17 11.36 -5.92
N ALA A 41 19.67 11.51 -4.69
CA ALA A 41 20.54 11.87 -3.57
C ALA A 41 21.61 10.81 -3.32
N TYR A 42 22.86 11.23 -3.12
CA TYR A 42 23.99 10.38 -2.77
C TYR A 42 23.69 9.39 -1.62
N SER A 43 22.97 9.86 -0.60
CA SER A 43 22.57 9.03 0.55
C SER A 43 21.60 7.90 0.18
N THR A 44 20.78 8.09 -0.85
CA THR A 44 19.86 7.07 -1.36
C THR A 44 20.66 6.00 -2.09
N LEU A 45 21.47 6.39 -3.08
CA LEU A 45 22.34 5.46 -3.82
C LEU A 45 23.19 4.59 -2.88
N ARG A 46 23.79 5.18 -1.84
CA ARG A 46 24.59 4.40 -0.88
C ARG A 46 23.76 3.39 -0.08
N LYS A 47 22.52 3.72 0.29
CA LYS A 47 21.63 2.79 1.01
C LYS A 47 21.21 1.64 0.12
N ASP A 48 20.79 1.95 -1.10
CA ASP A 48 20.31 0.96 -2.05
C ASP A 48 21.45 0.06 -2.58
N VAL A 49 22.66 0.59 -2.77
CA VAL A 49 23.86 -0.22 -3.09
C VAL A 49 24.17 -1.20 -1.97
N VAL A 50 24.10 -0.78 -0.71
CA VAL A 50 24.32 -1.68 0.44
C VAL A 50 23.22 -2.74 0.53
N ALA A 51 21.95 -2.36 0.32
CA ALA A 51 20.84 -3.31 0.29
C ALA A 51 21.02 -4.34 -0.84
N LYS A 52 21.33 -3.89 -2.06
CA LYS A 52 21.55 -4.75 -3.24
C LYS A 52 22.77 -5.67 -3.06
N ALA A 53 23.86 -5.19 -2.45
CA ALA A 53 25.03 -6.01 -2.12
C ALA A 53 24.73 -7.09 -1.07
N ASN A 54 23.81 -6.81 -0.13
CA ASN A 54 23.35 -7.78 0.87
C ASN A 54 22.30 -8.77 0.32
N GLY A 55 21.83 -8.57 -0.92
CA GLY A 55 20.72 -9.35 -1.48
C GLY A 55 19.35 -8.97 -0.90
N ASP A 56 19.26 -7.84 -0.19
CA ASP A 56 18.00 -7.32 0.34
C ASP A 56 17.22 -6.60 -0.76
N THR A 57 16.06 -7.13 -1.13
CA THR A 57 15.08 -6.38 -1.91
C THR A 57 14.51 -5.28 -1.03
N TYR A 58 14.78 -4.01 -1.36
CA TYR A 58 14.16 -2.89 -0.66
C TYR A 58 12.65 -2.88 -0.95
N GLU A 59 11.86 -3.47 -0.06
CA GLU A 59 10.42 -3.26 -0.05
C GLU A 59 10.11 -1.92 0.64
N PRO A 60 9.40 -0.99 -0.03
CA PRO A 60 8.98 0.25 0.60
C PRO A 60 8.17 -0.04 1.87
N LYS A 61 8.81 0.13 3.03
CA LYS A 61 8.15 -0.09 4.32
C LYS A 61 6.90 0.80 4.40
N ARG A 62 5.72 0.18 4.52
CA ARG A 62 4.45 0.91 4.62
C ARG A 62 4.55 1.95 5.74
N ARG A 63 4.07 3.15 5.45
CA ARG A 63 3.94 4.20 6.44
C ARG A 63 2.65 3.98 7.21
N GLY A 64 2.74 3.87 8.54
CA GLY A 64 1.58 3.83 9.42
C GLY A 64 1.70 2.80 10.54
N PRO A 65 0.65 2.69 11.36
CA PRO A 65 0.52 1.63 12.34
C PRO A 65 0.64 0.24 11.67
N PRO A 66 1.08 -0.78 12.41
CA PRO A 66 1.11 -2.14 11.90
C PRO A 66 -0.28 -2.54 11.37
N PRO A 67 -0.34 -3.36 10.31
CA PRO A 67 -1.60 -3.86 9.79
C PRO A 67 -2.38 -4.53 10.93
N LEU A 68 -3.67 -4.20 11.03
CA LEU A 68 -4.57 -4.76 12.04
C LEU A 68 -4.89 -6.24 11.78
N LEU A 69 -4.64 -6.69 10.55
CA LEU A 69 -4.91 -8.03 10.08
C LEU A 69 -3.59 -8.80 9.90
N PRO A 70 -3.56 -10.11 10.23
CA PRO A 70 -2.48 -10.99 9.79
C PRO A 70 -2.33 -10.97 8.27
N VAL A 71 -1.11 -11.15 7.79
CA VAL A 71 -0.78 -11.11 6.34
C VAL A 71 -1.69 -12.04 5.53
N ASP A 72 -1.88 -13.28 5.99
CA ASP A 72 -2.76 -14.27 5.34
C ASP A 72 -4.22 -13.78 5.19
N ALA A 73 -4.71 -12.99 6.14
CA ALA A 73 -6.05 -12.43 6.09
C ALA A 73 -6.13 -11.27 5.08
N GLU A 74 -5.09 -10.45 4.99
CA GLU A 74 -5.00 -9.38 3.98
C GLU A 74 -4.87 -9.95 2.56
N GLU A 75 -4.10 -11.02 2.38
CA GLU A 75 -3.95 -11.70 1.08
C GLU A 75 -5.27 -12.28 0.60
N ARG A 76 -6.00 -12.99 1.47
CA ARG A 76 -7.33 -13.54 1.14
C ARG A 76 -8.35 -12.46 0.80
N LEU A 77 -8.33 -11.34 1.52
CA LEU A 77 -9.20 -10.20 1.19
C LEU A 77 -8.81 -9.57 -0.15
N THR A 78 -7.51 -9.45 -0.44
CA THR A 78 -7.01 -8.93 -1.71
C THR A 78 -7.42 -9.82 -2.86
N GLU A 79 -7.20 -11.13 -2.75
CA GLU A 79 -7.63 -12.13 -3.73
C GLU A 79 -9.14 -12.06 -3.98
N TRP A 80 -9.93 -12.01 -2.91
CA TRP A 80 -11.39 -11.89 -3.02
C TRP A 80 -11.81 -10.59 -3.74
N ILE A 81 -11.25 -9.44 -3.36
CA ILE A 81 -11.56 -8.15 -4.00
C ILE A 81 -11.20 -8.17 -5.49
N VAL A 82 -10.00 -8.66 -5.83
CA VAL A 82 -9.54 -8.75 -7.22
C VAL A 82 -10.42 -9.68 -8.03
N GLY A 83 -10.79 -10.85 -7.48
CA GLY A 83 -11.71 -11.78 -8.13
C GLY A 83 -13.08 -11.14 -8.40
N ARG A 84 -13.61 -10.36 -7.45
CA ARG A 84 -14.89 -9.63 -7.62
C ARG A 84 -14.82 -8.52 -8.66
N GLN A 85 -13.65 -7.90 -8.84
CA GLN A 85 -13.44 -6.88 -9.86
C GLN A 85 -13.27 -7.49 -11.26
N GLN A 86 -12.61 -8.65 -11.38
CA GLN A 86 -12.36 -9.32 -12.67
C GLN A 86 -13.62 -9.97 -13.27
N VAL A 87 -14.54 -10.47 -12.43
CA VAL A 87 -15.81 -11.03 -12.89
C VAL A 87 -16.67 -9.96 -13.59
N GLY A 88 -16.45 -8.68 -13.24
CA GLY A 88 -17.25 -7.56 -13.74
C GLY A 88 -18.74 -7.71 -13.40
N PRO A 89 -19.55 -6.67 -13.62
CA PRO A 89 -20.99 -6.86 -13.71
C PRO A 89 -21.30 -7.77 -14.92
N PRO A 90 -22.40 -8.55 -14.89
CA PRO A 90 -22.79 -9.39 -16.02
C PRO A 90 -22.84 -8.55 -17.30
N ARG A 91 -22.14 -9.00 -18.35
CA ARG A 91 -22.05 -8.30 -19.64
C ARG A 91 -23.48 -8.14 -20.19
N GLY A 92 -23.99 -6.91 -20.19
CA GLY A 92 -25.34 -6.60 -20.67
C GLY A 92 -26.07 -5.49 -19.89
N ALA A 93 -25.60 -5.08 -18.71
CA ALA A 93 -26.18 -3.92 -18.02
C ALA A 93 -25.49 -2.62 -18.50
N SER A 94 -26.26 -1.76 -19.16
CA SER A 94 -25.88 -0.38 -19.46
C SER A 94 -25.39 0.34 -18.20
N ASN A 95 -24.39 1.20 -18.36
CA ASN A 95 -23.49 1.68 -17.32
C ASN A 95 -24.10 2.53 -16.17
N ASP A 96 -25.42 2.70 -16.05
CA ASP A 96 -25.95 3.84 -15.26
C ASP A 96 -26.87 3.49 -14.08
N SER A 97 -26.89 2.25 -13.58
CA SER A 97 -27.71 1.94 -12.38
C SER A 97 -27.05 1.03 -11.34
N CYS A 98 -26.36 -0.05 -11.75
CA CYS A 98 -25.69 -0.93 -10.78
C CYS A 98 -24.46 -0.27 -10.13
N ASN A 99 -23.73 0.56 -10.89
CA ASN A 99 -22.58 1.31 -10.35
C ASN A 99 -23.05 2.38 -9.35
N VAL A 100 -24.15 3.08 -9.67
CA VAL A 100 -24.79 4.03 -8.75
C VAL A 100 -25.31 3.32 -7.51
N PHE A 101 -25.92 2.14 -7.63
CA PHE A 101 -26.45 1.42 -6.47
C PHE A 101 -25.34 0.90 -5.54
N LEU A 102 -24.24 0.38 -6.10
CA LEU A 102 -23.07 -0.04 -5.32
C LEU A 102 -22.33 1.16 -4.69
N ILE A 103 -22.20 2.27 -5.41
CA ILE A 103 -21.61 3.52 -4.88
C ILE A 103 -22.52 4.13 -3.81
N LYS A 104 -23.84 4.10 -3.99
CA LYS A 104 -24.84 4.63 -3.05
C LYS A 104 -24.96 3.76 -1.81
N ALA A 105 -24.92 2.44 -1.97
CA ALA A 105 -24.80 1.50 -0.85
C ALA A 105 -23.45 1.64 -0.13
N ARG A 106 -22.35 1.87 -0.86
CA ARG A 106 -21.03 2.14 -0.28
C ARG A 106 -21.00 3.45 0.50
N ASN A 107 -21.65 4.49 0.02
CA ASN A 107 -21.71 5.80 0.65
C ASN A 107 -22.82 5.93 1.71
N SER A 108 -23.76 4.97 1.78
CA SER A 108 -24.80 4.94 2.82
C SER A 108 -24.37 4.22 4.09
N VAL A 109 -23.25 3.49 4.04
CA VAL A 109 -22.67 2.82 5.21
C VAL A 109 -21.69 3.80 5.83
N ASP A 110 -22.07 4.37 6.96
CA ASP A 110 -21.17 5.26 7.71
C ASP A 110 -20.13 4.45 8.52
N VAL A 111 -19.14 5.14 9.07
CA VAL A 111 -18.08 4.50 9.88
C VAL A 111 -18.67 3.77 11.09
N THR A 112 -19.79 4.25 11.63
CA THR A 112 -20.51 3.64 12.75
C THR A 112 -21.16 2.31 12.35
N ASP A 113 -21.76 2.23 11.16
CA ASP A 113 -22.32 1.00 10.60
C ASP A 113 -21.24 -0.07 10.38
N VAL A 114 -20.08 0.34 9.87
CA VAL A 114 -18.92 -0.55 9.69
C VAL A 114 -18.44 -1.08 11.05
N HIS A 115 -18.29 -0.19 12.05
CA HIS A 115 -17.90 -0.61 13.39
C HIS A 115 -18.94 -1.52 14.06
N MET A 116 -20.23 -1.27 13.86
CA MET A 116 -21.31 -2.13 14.34
C MET A 116 -21.26 -3.51 13.69
N LEU A 117 -21.01 -3.59 12.38
CA LEU A 117 -20.87 -4.86 11.66
C LEU A 117 -19.68 -5.65 12.19
N PHE A 118 -18.50 -5.04 12.28
CA PHE A 118 -17.31 -5.72 12.81
C PHE A 118 -17.46 -6.09 14.29
N GLY A 119 -18.06 -5.23 15.11
CA GLY A 119 -18.36 -5.53 16.51
C GLY A 119 -19.34 -6.69 16.67
N THR A 120 -20.37 -6.74 15.83
CA THR A 120 -21.36 -7.83 15.83
C THR A 120 -20.74 -9.13 15.34
N MET A 121 -19.94 -9.09 14.28
CA MET A 121 -19.21 -10.26 13.77
C MET A 121 -18.20 -10.78 14.81
N ALA A 122 -17.42 -9.90 15.44
CA ALA A 122 -16.49 -10.27 16.50
C ALA A 122 -17.22 -10.90 17.70
N LYS A 123 -18.35 -10.29 18.11
CA LYS A 123 -19.19 -10.83 19.17
C LYS A 123 -19.72 -12.23 18.81
N LEU A 124 -20.27 -12.42 17.62
CA LEU A 124 -20.78 -13.73 17.19
C LEU A 124 -19.67 -14.79 17.07
N ILE A 125 -18.47 -14.41 16.64
CA ILE A 125 -17.32 -15.31 16.60
C ILE A 125 -16.90 -15.71 18.01
N ILE A 126 -16.84 -14.76 18.95
CA ILE A 126 -16.49 -15.02 20.35
C ILE A 126 -17.58 -15.88 21.02
N GLU A 127 -18.85 -15.53 20.87
CA GLU A 127 -19.97 -16.29 21.45
C GLU A 127 -20.02 -17.72 20.91
N ARG A 128 -19.72 -17.91 19.61
CA ARG A 128 -19.68 -19.24 18.98
C ARG A 128 -18.42 -20.03 19.32
N ALA A 129 -17.27 -19.37 19.45
CA ALA A 129 -16.00 -20.02 19.79
C ALA A 129 -15.93 -20.41 21.28
N TYR A 130 -16.58 -19.65 22.16
CA TYR A 130 -16.57 -19.85 23.61
C TYR A 130 -17.89 -20.38 24.18
N GLY A 131 -18.88 -20.68 23.35
CA GLY A 131 -20.16 -21.28 23.77
C GLY A 131 -20.98 -20.41 24.74
N LEU A 132 -20.72 -19.10 24.78
CA LEU A 132 -21.40 -18.15 25.65
C LEU A 132 -22.74 -17.73 25.03
N SER A 133 -23.67 -18.69 24.93
CA SER A 133 -25.06 -18.39 24.62
C SER A 133 -25.67 -17.68 25.83
N ARG A 134 -26.19 -16.46 25.67
CA ARG A 134 -27.05 -15.86 26.71
C ARG A 134 -28.31 -16.72 26.86
N GLN A 135 -28.53 -17.24 28.07
CA GLN A 135 -29.89 -17.56 28.55
C GLN A 135 -30.71 -16.28 28.67
#